data_AF-A0A2D6D009-F1
#
_entry.id   AF-A0A2D6D009-F1
#
_cell.length_a   1.000
_cell.length_b   1.000
_cell.length_c   1.000
_cell.angle_alpha   90.00
_cell.angle_beta   90.00
_cell.angle_gamma   90.00
#
_symmetry.space_group_name_H-M   'P 1'
#
loop_
_entity.id
_entity.type
_entity.pdbx_description
1 polymer ?
#
loop_
_entity_poly.entity_id
_entity_poly.type
_entity_poly.pdbx_seq_one_letter_code
_entity_poly.pdbx_strand_id
1 'polypeptide(L)'
;MTAGVQLTLNLDKVHEERLATLGDGVYFACSDFKATDGKMYDVDFFMADADEGLVMTELHVHKEDGVARYTWHENNGIWSRREVE
;
A
#
# COMPACT_ATOMS: atom_id res chain seq x y z
N MET A 1 -9.42 8.84 -23.55
CA MET A 1 -10.02 8.28 -22.31
C MET A 1 -9.42 6.90 -22.15
N THR A 2 -8.27 6.78 -21.48
CA THR A 2 -7.74 5.46 -21.11
C THR A 2 -8.67 4.93 -20.03
N ALA A 3 -9.55 4.00 -20.39
CA ALA A 3 -10.30 3.27 -19.37
C ALA A 3 -9.26 2.54 -18.51
N GLY A 4 -9.33 2.73 -17.18
CA GLY A 4 -8.51 1.97 -16.26
C GLY A 4 -8.76 0.48 -16.44
N VAL A 5 -7.73 -0.34 -16.22
CA VAL A 5 -7.87 -1.81 -16.22
C VAL A 5 -8.47 -2.22 -14.88
N GLN A 6 -9.58 -2.95 -14.90
CA GLN A 6 -10.13 -3.55 -13.69
C GLN A 6 -9.32 -4.82 -13.36
N LEU A 7 -8.65 -4.82 -12.21
CA LEU A 7 -7.90 -5.97 -11.71
C LEU A 7 -8.72 -6.69 -10.63
N THR A 8 -8.85 -8.01 -10.77
CA THR A 8 -9.37 -8.87 -9.69
C THR A 8 -8.19 -9.36 -8.87
N LEU A 9 -8.13 -8.93 -7.61
CA LEU A 9 -7.04 -9.20 -6.70
C LEU A 9 -7.49 -10.15 -5.59
N ASN A 10 -6.72 -11.20 -5.33
CA ASN A 10 -6.90 -12.07 -4.18
C ASN A 10 -5.81 -11.75 -3.15
N LEU A 11 -6.20 -11.44 -1.91
CA LEU A 11 -5.25 -11.20 -0.83
C LEU A 11 -4.46 -12.48 -0.58
N ASP A 12 -3.14 -12.39 -0.68
CA ASP A 12 -2.21 -13.48 -0.40
C ASP A 12 -1.64 -13.34 1.01
N LYS A 13 -1.12 -12.15 1.34
CA LYS A 13 -0.47 -11.90 2.64
C LYS A 13 -0.58 -10.44 3.07
N VAL A 14 -0.73 -10.20 4.38
CA VAL A 14 -0.54 -8.88 5.00
C VAL A 14 0.81 -8.86 5.70
N HIS A 15 1.61 -7.81 5.49
CA HIS A 15 2.89 -7.64 6.17
C HIS A 15 2.70 -6.93 7.50
N GLU A 16 2.61 -7.70 8.58
CA GLU A 16 2.49 -7.16 9.94
C GLU A 16 3.75 -6.38 10.37
N GLU A 17 4.92 -6.79 9.86
CA GLU A 17 6.19 -6.10 10.10
C GLU A 17 6.28 -4.73 9.43
N ARG A 18 5.36 -4.41 8.51
CA ARG A 18 5.28 -3.12 7.81
C ARG A 18 4.09 -2.28 8.25
N LEU A 19 3.42 -2.63 9.37
CA LEU A 19 2.47 -1.74 10.01
C LEU A 19 3.23 -0.54 10.58
N ALA A 20 3.12 0.60 9.92
CA ALA A 20 3.84 1.81 10.26
C ALA A 20 2.90 3.01 10.39
N THR A 21 3.27 3.98 11.22
CA THR A 21 2.59 5.27 11.26
C THR A 21 3.27 6.25 10.30
N LEU A 22 2.46 7.08 9.64
CA LEU A 22 2.90 8.21 8.82
C LEU A 22 2.85 9.53 9.60
N GLY A 23 2.60 9.48 10.92
CA GLY A 23 2.30 10.64 11.74
C GLY A 23 0.82 11.04 11.66
N ASP A 24 0.41 11.95 12.54
CA ASP A 24 -0.93 12.58 12.54
C ASP A 24 -2.12 11.59 12.52
N GLY A 25 -1.98 10.44 13.18
CA GLY A 25 -3.03 9.41 13.23
C GLY A 25 -3.23 8.66 11.92
N VAL A 26 -2.27 8.72 11.00
CA VAL A 26 -2.28 7.96 9.74
C VAL A 26 -1.40 6.72 9.88
N TYR A 27 -1.92 5.61 9.38
CA TYR A 27 -1.36 4.27 9.44
C TYR A 27 -1.25 3.70 8.04
N PHE A 28 -0.29 2.79 7.90
CA PHE A 28 0.09 2.18 6.65
C PHE A 28 0.19 0.66 6.82
N ALA A 29 -0.34 -0.09 5.85
CA ALA A 29 -0.17 -1.53 5.74
C ALA A 29 0.12 -1.96 4.30
N CYS A 30 1.22 -2.68 4.08
CA CYS A 30 1.58 -3.29 2.80
C CYS A 30 1.03 -4.71 2.75
N SER A 31 0.39 -5.09 1.64
CA SER A 31 -0.16 -6.44 1.46
C SER A 31 0.09 -6.96 0.05
N ASP A 32 0.35 -8.25 -0.06
CA ASP A 32 0.57 -8.96 -1.31
C ASP A 32 -0.76 -9.46 -1.86
N PHE A 33 -0.98 -9.26 -3.15
CA PHE A 33 -2.15 -9.72 -3.87
C PHE A 33 -1.74 -10.52 -5.11
N LYS A 34 -2.49 -11.58 -5.36
CA LYS A 34 -2.43 -12.33 -6.61
C LYS A 34 -3.56 -11.90 -7.53
N ALA A 35 -3.19 -11.36 -8.69
CA ALA A 35 -4.16 -10.98 -9.71
C ALA A 35 -4.53 -12.15 -10.63
N THR A 36 -5.69 -12.05 -11.26
CA THR A 36 -6.17 -13.05 -12.24
C THR A 36 -5.33 -13.12 -13.51
N ASP A 37 -4.51 -12.11 -13.79
CA ASP A 37 -3.55 -12.09 -14.90
C ASP A 37 -2.25 -12.86 -14.56
N GLY A 38 -2.14 -13.42 -13.36
CA GLY A 38 -1.00 -14.18 -12.89
C GLY A 38 0.11 -13.34 -12.27
N LYS A 39 -0.02 -12.01 -12.25
CA LYS A 39 0.96 -11.12 -11.62
C LYS A 39 0.72 -11.00 -10.12
N MET A 40 1.80 -10.70 -9.41
CA MET A 40 1.76 -10.30 -8.01
C MET A 40 1.76 -8.77 -7.91
N TYR A 41 0.97 -8.26 -6.96
CA TYR A 41 0.85 -6.84 -6.68
C TYR A 41 1.06 -6.59 -5.20
N ASP A 42 1.98 -5.70 -4.87
CA ASP A 42 2.09 -5.17 -3.51
C ASP A 42 1.19 -3.93 -3.47
N VAL A 43 0.16 -3.95 -2.63
CA VAL A 43 -0.77 -2.83 -2.45
C VAL A 43 -0.62 -2.28 -1.04
N ASP A 44 -0.44 -0.98 -1.00
CA ASP A 44 -0.29 -0.19 0.21
C ASP A 44 -1.64 0.43 0.57
N PHE A 45 -2.14 0.11 1.77
CA PHE A 45 -3.37 0.67 2.31
C PHE A 45 -3.04 1.73 3.36
N PHE A 46 -3.69 2.88 3.20
CA PHE A 46 -3.57 4.02 4.09
C PHE A 46 -4.85 4.14 4.88
N MET A 47 -4.71 4.26 6.18
CA MET A 47 -5.82 4.34 7.11
C MET A 47 -5.62 5.53 8.04
N ALA A 48 -6.69 6.20 8.41
CA ALA A 48 -6.66 7.24 9.44
C ALA A 48 -7.44 6.77 10.67
N ASP A 49 -6.98 7.17 11.85
CA ASP A 49 -7.76 7.04 13.08
C ASP A 49 -9.08 7.83 12.96
N ALA A 50 -10.16 7.16 13.36
CA ALA A 50 -11.49 7.73 13.54
C ALA A 50 -12.10 7.20 14.84
N ASP A 51 -13.24 7.76 15.25
CA ASP A 51 -13.88 7.44 16.54
C ASP A 51 -14.21 5.94 16.71
N GLU A 52 -14.45 5.21 15.62
CA GLU A 52 -14.78 3.78 15.61
C GLU A 52 -13.59 2.88 15.19
N GLY A 53 -12.37 3.42 15.14
CA GLY A 53 -11.15 2.72 14.74
C GLY A 53 -10.56 3.22 13.42
N LEU A 54 -9.80 2.37 12.74
CA LEU A 54 -9.08 2.73 11.51
C LEU A 54 -10.02 2.71 10.30
N VAL A 55 -10.05 3.83 9.55
CA VAL A 55 -10.80 3.96 8.30
C VAL A 55 -9.82 4.07 7.13
N MET A 56 -10.00 3.23 6.11
CA MET A 56 -9.21 3.31 4.88
C MET A 56 -9.48 4.64 4.16
N THR A 57 -8.42 5.39 3.89
CA THR A 57 -8.48 6.69 3.21
C THR A 57 -7.98 6.59 1.77
N GLU A 58 -6.96 5.78 1.53
CA GLU A 58 -6.32 5.66 0.23
C GLU A 58 -5.70 4.28 0.03
N LEU A 59 -5.51 3.89 -1.22
CA LEU A 59 -4.74 2.71 -1.60
C LEU A 59 -3.85 3.03 -2.79
N HIS A 60 -2.66 2.44 -2.82
CA HIS A 60 -1.70 2.60 -3.90
C HIS A 60 -1.09 1.25 -4.29
N VAL A 61 -0.88 1.03 -5.58
CA VAL A 61 -0.05 -0.09 -6.04
C VAL A 61 1.41 0.31 -5.84
N HIS A 62 2.09 -0.36 -4.91
CA HIS A 62 3.50 -0.17 -4.60
C HIS A 62 4.37 -0.93 -5.59
N LYS A 63 4.06 -2.19 -5.85
CA LYS A 63 4.80 -3.02 -6.81
C LYS A 63 3.88 -3.77 -7.75
N GLU A 64 4.37 -3.96 -8.97
CA GLU A 64 3.79 -4.85 -9.96
C GLU A 64 4.88 -5.83 -10.40
N ASP A 65 4.64 -7.12 -10.17
CA ASP A 65 5.56 -8.21 -10.51
C ASP A 65 6.99 -7.98 -9.99
N GLY A 66 7.07 -7.50 -8.74
CA GLY A 66 8.33 -7.19 -8.05
C GLY A 66 8.96 -5.84 -8.42
N VAL A 67 8.43 -5.12 -9.43
CA VAL A 67 8.92 -3.79 -9.83
C VAL A 67 8.21 -2.71 -9.01
N ALA A 68 8.98 -1.99 -8.18
CA ALA A 68 8.45 -0.92 -7.35
C ALA A 68 8.19 0.36 -8.16
N ARG A 69 7.05 1.02 -7.87
CA ARG A 69 6.65 2.30 -8.46
C ARG A 69 7.16 3.50 -7.65
N TYR A 70 7.43 3.27 -6.37
CA TYR A 70 8.00 4.24 -5.44
C TYR A 70 8.73 3.48 -4.34
N THR A 71 9.54 4.19 -3.57
CA THR A 71 10.23 3.67 -2.39
C THR A 71 9.74 4.38 -1.12
N TRP A 72 9.97 3.73 0.01
CA TRP A 72 9.64 4.23 1.33
C TRP A 72 10.90 4.73 2.05
N HIS A 73 10.82 5.92 2.65
CA HIS A 73 11.90 6.51 3.43
C HIS A 73 11.40 6.83 4.84
N GLU A 74 12.03 6.24 5.84
CA GLU A 74 11.79 6.52 7.25
C GLU A 74 12.60 7.74 7.72
N ASN A 75 11.99 8.62 8.50
CA ASN A 75 12.67 9.68 9.23
C ASN A 75 12.05 9.79 10.63
N ASN A 76 12.83 9.46 11.66
CA ASN A 76 12.40 9.50 13.06
C ASN A 76 11.07 8.75 13.33
N GLY A 77 10.91 7.55 12.77
CA GLY A 77 9.70 6.74 12.91
C GLY A 77 8.52 7.17 12.04
N ILE A 78 8.66 8.23 11.24
CA ILE A 78 7.66 8.69 10.27
C ILE A 78 8.10 8.23 8.87
N TRP A 79 7.23 7.50 8.18
CA TRP A 79 7.50 7.03 6.82
C TRP A 79 6.95 7.99 5.77
N SER A 80 7.68 8.16 4.66
CA SER A 80 7.29 9.02 3.54
C SER A 80 7.64 8.38 2.20
N ARG A 81 6.78 8.60 1.19
CA ARG A 81 6.95 8.06 -0.16
C ARG A 81 7.97 8.89 -0.94
N ARG A 82 8.83 8.24 -1.72
CA ARG A 82 9.71 8.85 -2.73
C ARG A 82 9.61 8.13 -4.06
N GLU A 83 9.78 8.85 -5.16
CA GLU A 83 9.85 8.24 -6.48
C GLU A 83 11.11 7.35 -6.60
N VAL A 84 11.03 6.32 -7.44
CA VAL A 84 12.21 5.53 -7.82
C VAL A 84 12.99 6.33 -8.86
N GLU A 85 14.28 6.58 -8.62
CA GLU A 85 15.19 7.20 -9.59
C GLU A 85 15.43 6.30 -10.82
#